data_AF-A0A969P5F1-F1
#
_entry.id   AF-A0A969P5F1-F1
#
_cell.length_a   1.000
_cell.length_b   1.000
_cell.length_c   1.000
_cell.angle_alpha   90.00
_cell.angle_beta   90.00
_cell.angle_gamma   90.00
#
_symmetry.space_group_name_H-M   'P 1'
#
loop_
_entity.id
_entity.type
_entity.pdbx_description
1 polymer ?
#
loop_
_entity_poly.entity_id
_entity_poly.type
_entity_poly.pdbx_seq_one_letter_code
_entity_poly.pdbx_strand_id
1 'polypeptide(L)'
;MDPAANDPVWRATVIAARINQLHRDGVNGDKITVSWEGQKNSGAGHDRYLIKADSITLAIVDASTTFANSTRNLESDALQATNRLRRLLGNAAPLRSVAGKPTWRDQQISFGPIQIRLTGFASWYGPGFHGNPSASGERFNQHAMTAAHRTLPFGTQVLVTNLDNGQSVVVRINDRGPYHGNRIIDLSTAAARILGLVQSGIAPVRLEVLAPRNANAATAR
;
A
#
# COMPACT_ATOMS: atom_id res chain seq x y z
N MET A 1 -14.93 -31.02 -2.04
CA MET A 1 -14.52 -30.07 -0.99
C MET A 1 -14.90 -30.71 0.32
N ASP A 2 -13.94 -30.97 1.22
CA ASP A 2 -14.20 -31.59 2.52
C ASP A 2 -14.84 -30.56 3.47
N PRO A 3 -16.09 -30.74 3.91
CA PRO A 3 -16.78 -29.79 4.77
C PRO A 3 -16.10 -29.62 6.14
N ALA A 4 -15.28 -30.57 6.59
CA ALA A 4 -14.52 -30.47 7.85
C ALA A 4 -13.40 -29.41 7.79
N ALA A 5 -12.90 -29.07 6.59
CA ALA A 5 -11.80 -28.13 6.42
C ALA A 5 -12.15 -26.67 6.78
N ASN A 6 -13.44 -26.33 6.84
CA ASN A 6 -13.92 -24.99 7.21
C ASN A 6 -14.29 -24.85 8.70
N ASP A 7 -14.24 -25.91 9.50
CA ASP A 7 -14.50 -25.84 10.94
C ASP A 7 -13.30 -25.26 11.71
N PRO A 8 -13.44 -24.13 12.44
CA PRO A 8 -12.36 -23.55 13.25
C PRO A 8 -11.77 -24.50 14.29
N VAL A 9 -12.59 -25.36 14.91
CA VAL A 9 -12.16 -26.32 15.94
C VAL A 9 -11.32 -27.42 15.31
N TRP A 10 -11.76 -27.96 14.18
CA TRP A 10 -11.00 -28.93 13.41
C TRP A 10 -9.66 -28.35 12.95
N ARG A 11 -9.66 -27.11 12.41
CA ARG A 11 -8.42 -26.42 12.00
C ARG A 11 -7.44 -26.24 13.17
N ALA A 12 -7.93 -25.80 14.33
CA ALA A 12 -7.11 -25.66 15.53
C ALA A 12 -6.53 -27.02 15.98
N THR A 13 -7.31 -28.09 15.89
CA THR A 13 -6.89 -29.46 16.24
C THR A 13 -5.77 -29.95 15.33
N VAL A 14 -5.91 -29.77 14.01
CA VAL A 14 -4.89 -30.14 13.03
C VAL A 14 -3.59 -29.35 13.25
N ILE A 15 -3.70 -28.05 13.53
CA ILE A 15 -2.54 -27.20 13.83
C ILE A 15 -1.83 -27.68 15.10
N ALA A 16 -2.58 -27.96 16.17
CA ALA A 16 -2.02 -28.44 17.44
C ALA A 16 -1.33 -29.80 17.28
N ALA A 17 -1.95 -30.74 16.58
CA ALA A 17 -1.36 -32.05 16.28
C ALA A 17 -0.03 -31.91 15.51
N ARG A 18 0.01 -31.01 14.53
CA ARG A 18 1.21 -30.74 13.74
C ARG A 18 2.32 -30.09 14.57
N ILE A 19 1.99 -29.14 15.44
CA ILE A 19 2.96 -28.53 16.37
C ILE A 19 3.54 -29.57 17.33
N ASN A 20 2.70 -30.42 17.90
CA ASN A 20 3.14 -31.52 18.78
C ASN A 20 4.06 -32.49 18.05
N GLN A 21 3.78 -32.80 16.79
CA GLN A 21 4.65 -33.65 15.98
C GLN A 21 6.02 -33.01 15.77
N LEU A 22 6.09 -31.73 15.40
CA LEU A 22 7.35 -31.02 15.20
C LEU A 22 8.19 -30.93 16.48
N HIS A 23 7.53 -30.77 17.63
CA HIS A 23 8.20 -30.80 18.92
C HIS A 23 8.85 -32.15 19.18
N ARG A 24 8.14 -33.26 18.91
CA ARG A 24 8.68 -34.62 19.03
C ARG A 24 9.82 -34.89 18.06
N ASP A 25 9.73 -34.35 16.85
CA ASP A 25 10.74 -34.51 15.82
C ASP A 25 12.00 -33.64 16.05
N GLY A 26 12.02 -32.85 17.13
CA GLY A 26 13.18 -32.01 17.50
C GLY A 26 13.46 -30.92 16.48
N VAL A 27 12.43 -30.43 15.78
CA VAL A 27 12.60 -29.43 14.72
C VAL A 27 13.22 -28.17 15.30
N ASN A 28 14.35 -27.75 14.74
CA ASN A 28 15.02 -26.53 15.14
C ASN A 28 14.09 -25.32 14.91
N GLY A 29 13.79 -24.56 15.97
CA GLY A 29 12.96 -23.36 15.92
C GLY A 29 13.41 -22.33 14.87
N ASP A 30 14.68 -22.32 14.48
CA ASP A 30 15.19 -21.45 13.40
C ASP A 30 14.58 -21.76 12.03
N LYS A 31 14.08 -22.98 11.83
CA LYS A 31 13.37 -23.41 10.60
C LYS A 31 11.95 -22.89 10.52
N ILE A 32 11.44 -22.29 11.58
CA ILE A 32 10.11 -21.70 11.59
C ILE A 32 10.17 -20.30 10.99
N THR A 33 9.54 -20.14 9.83
CA THR A 33 9.57 -18.93 9.00
C THR A 33 8.16 -18.41 8.75
N VAL A 34 8.08 -17.15 8.35
CA VAL A 34 6.84 -16.54 7.86
C VAL A 34 7.09 -15.84 6.54
N SER A 35 6.26 -16.13 5.56
CA SER A 35 6.34 -15.55 4.21
C SER A 35 5.01 -14.97 3.76
N TRP A 36 5.04 -13.84 3.07
CA TRP A 36 3.90 -13.23 2.42
C TRP A 36 3.69 -13.88 1.04
N GLU A 37 2.45 -14.24 0.71
CA GLU A 37 2.07 -14.80 -0.60
C GLU A 37 1.21 -13.82 -1.44
N GLY A 38 0.78 -12.71 -0.84
CA GLY A 38 0.16 -11.59 -1.54
C GLY A 38 -1.22 -11.79 -2.15
N GLN A 39 -1.74 -10.68 -2.68
CA GLN A 39 -3.00 -10.60 -3.40
C GLN A 39 -2.78 -11.08 -4.85
N LYS A 40 -3.26 -12.28 -5.21
CA LYS A 40 -3.31 -12.67 -6.63
C LYS A 40 -4.30 -11.75 -7.36
N ASN A 41 -3.81 -11.10 -8.42
CA ASN A 41 -4.48 -10.32 -9.46
C ASN A 41 -5.94 -9.88 -9.23
N SER A 42 -6.13 -8.55 -9.19
CA SER A 42 -7.35 -7.82 -9.58
C SER A 42 -8.67 -8.24 -8.90
N GLY A 43 -9.06 -7.48 -7.87
CA GLY A 43 -10.40 -7.51 -7.27
C GLY A 43 -10.49 -8.41 -6.05
N ALA A 44 -10.30 -7.84 -4.85
CA ALA A 44 -10.54 -8.49 -3.55
C ALA A 44 -9.61 -9.65 -3.14
N GLY A 45 -8.33 -9.64 -3.54
CA GLY A 45 -7.33 -10.45 -2.83
C GLY A 45 -7.16 -9.92 -1.40
N HIS A 46 -7.06 -10.77 -0.38
CA HIS A 46 -6.64 -10.35 0.97
C HIS A 46 -5.18 -10.75 1.19
N ASP A 47 -4.46 -10.00 2.02
CA ASP A 47 -3.10 -10.38 2.44
C ASP A 47 -3.12 -11.78 3.09
N ARG A 48 -2.19 -12.65 2.67
CA ARG A 48 -2.00 -13.99 3.24
C ARG A 48 -0.55 -14.19 3.66
N TYR A 49 -0.37 -14.59 4.90
CA TYR A 49 0.91 -14.88 5.52
C TYR A 49 0.98 -16.37 5.87
N LEU A 50 1.99 -17.06 5.36
CA LEU A 50 2.20 -18.49 5.56
C LEU A 50 3.26 -18.69 6.62
N ILE A 51 2.91 -19.31 7.72
CA ILE A 51 3.83 -19.75 8.75
C ILE A 51 4.26 -21.18 8.40
N LYS A 52 5.56 -21.41 8.23
CA LYS A 52 6.12 -22.69 7.79
C LYS A 52 7.17 -23.19 8.76
N ALA A 53 7.30 -24.51 8.89
CA ALA A 53 8.50 -25.16 9.41
C ALA A 53 9.09 -25.98 8.25
N ASP A 54 10.30 -25.64 7.81
CA ASP A 54 10.88 -26.18 6.57
C ASP A 54 9.91 -26.05 5.37
N SER A 55 9.52 -27.17 4.74
CA SER A 55 8.60 -27.19 3.58
C SER A 55 7.13 -27.30 3.96
N ILE A 56 6.83 -27.35 5.26
CA ILE A 56 5.53 -27.67 5.82
C ILE A 56 4.82 -26.38 6.28
N THR A 57 3.66 -26.06 5.70
CA THR A 57 2.81 -24.96 6.17
C THR A 57 2.09 -25.32 7.46
N LEU A 58 2.37 -24.61 8.55
CA LEU A 58 1.75 -24.80 9.86
C LEU A 58 0.43 -24.06 9.98
N ALA A 59 0.42 -22.81 9.53
CA ALA A 59 -0.74 -21.95 9.62
C ALA A 59 -0.75 -20.94 8.47
N ILE A 60 -1.96 -20.54 8.09
CA ILE A 60 -2.22 -19.43 7.17
C ILE A 60 -2.89 -18.34 8.01
N VAL A 61 -2.36 -17.12 7.91
CA VAL A 61 -2.89 -15.93 8.56
C VAL A 61 -3.41 -14.99 7.49
N ASP A 62 -4.70 -14.72 7.54
CA ASP A 62 -5.44 -13.89 6.59
C ASP A 62 -6.61 -13.17 7.26
N ALA A 63 -7.42 -12.44 6.49
CA ALA A 63 -8.56 -11.69 7.00
C ALA A 63 -9.64 -12.53 7.71
N SER A 64 -9.67 -13.85 7.50
CA SER A 64 -10.58 -14.78 8.21
C SER A 64 -9.98 -15.33 9.51
N THR A 65 -8.73 -15.01 9.80
CA THR A 65 -8.01 -15.53 10.96
C THR A 65 -8.25 -14.67 12.18
N THR A 66 -8.87 -15.25 13.21
CA THR A 66 -9.11 -14.56 14.48
C THR A 66 -8.00 -14.89 15.48
N PHE A 67 -7.30 -13.87 15.97
CA PHE A 67 -6.36 -14.02 17.09
C PHE A 67 -6.95 -13.45 18.36
N ALA A 68 -6.80 -14.19 19.47
CA ALA A 68 -7.19 -13.71 20.80
C ALA A 68 -6.48 -12.40 21.20
N ASN A 69 -5.29 -12.13 20.64
CA ASN A 69 -4.48 -10.95 20.92
C ASN A 69 -4.14 -10.14 19.67
N SER A 70 -5.08 -10.05 18.71
CA SER A 70 -4.85 -9.35 17.45
C SER A 70 -4.46 -7.87 17.66
N THR A 71 -3.49 -7.42 16.89
CA THR A 71 -3.07 -6.01 16.75
C THR A 71 -3.88 -5.25 15.70
N ARG A 72 -4.91 -5.89 15.11
CA ARG A 72 -5.64 -5.42 13.93
C ARG A 72 -4.75 -5.19 12.71
N ASN A 73 -3.56 -5.78 12.69
CA ASN A 73 -2.62 -5.76 11.58
C ASN A 73 -2.14 -7.20 11.33
N LEU A 74 -2.53 -7.76 10.18
CA LEU A 74 -2.27 -9.17 9.84
C LEU A 74 -0.78 -9.52 9.78
N GLU A 75 0.09 -8.58 9.37
CA GLU A 75 1.53 -8.80 9.34
C GLU A 75 2.10 -8.92 10.76
N SER A 76 1.75 -7.97 11.62
CA SER A 76 2.15 -7.98 13.03
C SER A 76 1.63 -9.22 13.75
N ASP A 77 0.39 -9.62 13.47
CA ASP A 77 -0.22 -10.82 14.06
C ASP A 77 0.49 -12.11 13.59
N ALA A 78 0.80 -12.21 12.30
CA ALA A 78 1.56 -13.33 11.75
C ALA A 78 2.98 -13.40 12.34
N LEU A 79 3.66 -12.25 12.51
CA LEU A 79 4.98 -12.18 13.15
C LEU A 79 4.93 -12.61 14.62
N GLN A 80 3.93 -12.15 15.38
CA GLN A 80 3.77 -12.53 16.78
C GLN A 80 3.50 -14.03 16.93
N ALA A 81 2.60 -14.59 16.11
CA ALA A 81 2.32 -16.02 16.10
C ALA A 81 3.58 -16.84 15.76
N THR A 82 4.33 -16.41 14.75
CA THR A 82 5.58 -17.07 14.33
C THR A 82 6.63 -17.03 15.43
N ASN A 83 6.84 -15.88 16.07
CA ASN A 83 7.83 -15.73 17.14
C ASN A 83 7.47 -16.50 18.40
N ARG A 84 6.18 -16.72 18.68
CA ARG A 84 5.74 -17.65 19.73
C ARG A 84 6.14 -19.08 19.41
N LEU A 85 5.89 -19.54 18.18
CA LEU A 85 6.29 -20.89 17.75
C LEU A 85 7.81 -21.06 17.79
N ARG A 86 8.59 -20.09 17.32
CA ARG A 86 10.06 -20.08 17.39
C ARG A 86 10.58 -20.24 18.82
N ARG A 87 9.93 -19.59 19.79
CA ARG A 87 10.26 -19.72 21.21
C ARG A 87 9.92 -21.11 21.75
N LEU A 88 8.70 -21.59 21.47
CA LEU A 88 8.18 -22.86 21.99
C LEU A 88 8.91 -24.09 21.43
N LEU A 89 9.30 -24.05 20.15
CA LEU A 89 9.84 -25.20 19.44
C LEU A 89 11.37 -25.23 19.35
N GLY A 90 12.07 -24.28 19.99
CA GLY A 90 13.54 -24.32 19.99
C GLY A 90 14.25 -23.08 20.50
N ASN A 91 13.57 -22.20 21.25
CA ASN A 91 14.13 -20.94 21.78
C ASN A 91 14.83 -20.07 20.72
N ALA A 92 14.34 -20.09 19.48
CA ALA A 92 14.96 -19.40 18.37
C ALA A 92 14.73 -17.88 18.45
N ALA A 93 15.70 -17.11 17.94
CA ALA A 93 15.65 -15.65 17.94
C ALA A 93 14.41 -15.13 17.19
N PRO A 94 13.75 -14.04 17.64
CA PRO A 94 12.55 -13.54 16.99
C PRO A 94 12.85 -12.95 15.61
N LEU A 95 11.97 -13.23 14.65
CA LEU A 95 11.92 -12.56 13.36
C LEU A 95 11.39 -11.14 13.52
N ARG A 96 11.98 -10.21 12.77
CA ARG A 96 11.62 -8.78 12.78
C ARG A 96 10.77 -8.37 11.57
N SER A 97 10.66 -9.23 10.56
CA SER A 97 10.00 -8.92 9.29
C SER A 97 9.48 -10.19 8.63
N VAL A 98 8.45 -10.06 7.81
CA VAL A 98 7.91 -11.15 6.98
C VAL A 98 8.71 -11.26 5.67
N ALA A 99 9.11 -12.47 5.30
CA ALA A 99 9.82 -12.70 4.04
C ALA A 99 8.89 -12.53 2.82
N GLY A 100 9.40 -11.95 1.74
CA GLY A 100 8.69 -11.85 0.46
C GLY A 100 7.58 -10.78 0.40
N LYS A 101 7.30 -10.06 1.49
CA LYS A 101 6.39 -8.91 1.44
C LYS A 101 7.07 -7.79 0.64
N PRO A 102 6.43 -7.22 -0.39
CA PRO A 102 6.99 -6.06 -1.07
C PRO A 102 7.08 -4.93 -0.05
N THR A 103 8.30 -4.57 0.32
CA THR A 103 8.53 -3.27 0.92
C THR A 103 8.33 -2.28 -0.21
N TRP A 104 7.17 -1.61 -0.23
CA TRP A 104 7.16 -0.28 -0.83
C TRP A 104 8.25 0.45 -0.06
N ARG A 105 9.41 0.67 -0.69
CA ARG A 105 10.30 1.68 -0.17
C ARG A 105 9.41 2.90 -0.12
N ASP A 106 9.12 3.36 1.09
CA ASP A 106 8.99 4.79 1.29
C ASP A 106 10.31 5.32 0.73
N GLN A 107 10.35 5.58 -0.58
CA GLN A 107 11.08 6.72 -1.04
C GLN A 107 10.47 7.81 -0.21
N GLN A 108 11.14 8.14 0.90
CA GLN A 108 10.96 9.38 1.57
C GLN A 108 11.37 10.38 0.48
N ILE A 109 10.43 10.70 -0.41
CA ILE A 109 10.63 11.67 -1.45
C ILE A 109 10.67 12.96 -0.65
N SER A 110 11.85 13.28 -0.12
CA SER A 110 12.06 14.59 0.46
C SER A 110 12.22 15.49 -0.75
N PHE A 111 11.14 16.17 -1.04
CA PHE A 111 11.11 17.20 -2.05
C PHE A 111 12.02 18.35 -1.59
N GLY A 112 12.60 19.08 -2.54
CA GLY A 112 13.30 20.32 -2.20
C GLY A 112 12.33 21.37 -1.63
N PRO A 113 12.79 22.61 -1.37
CA PRO A 113 11.92 23.66 -0.86
C PRO A 113 10.69 23.85 -1.75
N ILE A 114 9.54 24.11 -1.11
CA ILE A 114 8.30 24.44 -1.84
C ILE A 114 8.55 25.73 -2.61
N GLN A 115 8.48 25.66 -3.94
CA GLN A 115 8.76 26.83 -4.78
C GLN A 115 7.53 27.71 -4.95
N ILE A 116 6.35 27.09 -5.04
CA ILE A 116 5.10 27.77 -5.33
C ILE A 116 4.01 27.12 -4.48
N ARG A 117 3.19 27.96 -3.83
CA ARG A 117 1.98 27.54 -3.12
C ARG A 117 0.77 28.25 -3.71
N LEU A 118 -0.26 27.49 -4.07
CA LEU A 118 -1.49 27.99 -4.67
C LEU A 118 -2.70 27.38 -3.94
N THR A 119 -3.80 28.11 -3.89
CA THR A 119 -5.08 27.62 -3.35
C THR A 119 -6.20 27.88 -4.34
N GLY A 120 -7.15 26.95 -4.43
CA GLY A 120 -8.26 27.02 -5.37
C GLY A 120 -9.06 25.74 -5.32
N PHE A 121 -9.86 25.45 -6.35
CA PHE A 121 -10.64 24.21 -6.40
C PHE A 121 -9.95 23.14 -7.24
N ALA A 122 -10.02 21.89 -6.80
CA ALA A 122 -9.73 20.73 -7.63
C ALA A 122 -11.03 20.18 -8.20
N SER A 123 -10.92 19.58 -9.39
CA SER A 123 -11.88 18.58 -9.86
C SER A 123 -11.16 17.35 -10.37
N TRP A 124 -11.86 16.45 -11.06
CA TRP A 124 -11.27 15.23 -11.60
C TRP A 124 -11.89 14.86 -12.95
N TYR A 125 -11.12 14.12 -13.75
CA TYR A 125 -11.59 13.59 -15.03
C TYR A 125 -12.63 12.47 -14.79
N GLY A 126 -13.86 12.73 -15.22
CA GLY A 126 -14.94 11.74 -15.22
C GLY A 126 -14.67 10.52 -16.12
N PRO A 127 -15.64 9.60 -16.23
CA PRO A 127 -15.53 8.46 -17.15
C PRO A 127 -15.38 8.90 -18.61
N GLY A 128 -14.70 8.09 -19.43
CA GLY A 128 -14.59 8.28 -20.88
C GLY A 128 -13.32 8.97 -21.38
N PHE A 129 -12.43 9.43 -20.50
CA PHE A 129 -11.17 10.05 -20.90
C PHE A 129 -10.00 9.06 -21.03
N HIS A 130 -10.12 7.87 -20.43
CA HIS A 130 -9.02 6.91 -20.38
C HIS A 130 -8.54 6.51 -21.79
N GLY A 131 -7.23 6.57 -22.01
CA GLY A 131 -6.60 6.25 -23.29
C GLY A 131 -6.53 7.41 -24.28
N ASN A 132 -7.23 8.52 -24.02
CA ASN A 132 -7.17 9.71 -24.87
C ASN A 132 -5.80 10.40 -24.74
N PRO A 133 -5.31 11.08 -25.79
CA PRO A 133 -4.10 11.90 -25.69
C PRO A 133 -4.27 13.04 -24.68
N SER A 134 -3.28 13.25 -23.84
CA SER A 134 -3.12 14.46 -23.02
C SER A 134 -2.26 15.50 -23.74
N ALA A 135 -2.24 16.74 -23.25
CA ALA A 135 -1.43 17.81 -23.81
C ALA A 135 0.09 17.58 -23.72
N SER A 136 0.56 16.65 -22.87
CA SER A 136 1.97 16.21 -22.87
C SER A 136 2.30 15.24 -24.01
N GLY A 137 1.30 14.72 -24.72
CA GLY A 137 1.44 13.64 -25.70
C GLY A 137 1.30 12.24 -25.10
N GLU A 138 1.32 12.09 -23.77
CA GLU A 138 1.04 10.81 -23.11
C GLU A 138 -0.45 10.44 -23.23
N ARG A 139 -0.76 9.14 -23.31
CA ARG A 139 -2.15 8.68 -23.16
C ARG A 139 -2.59 8.82 -21.70
N PHE A 140 -3.74 9.45 -21.48
CA PHE A 140 -4.31 9.63 -20.16
C PHE A 140 -4.63 8.28 -19.50
N ASN A 141 -4.04 8.05 -18.33
CA ASN A 141 -4.33 6.90 -17.50
C ASN A 141 -5.08 7.33 -16.24
N GLN A 142 -6.37 6.99 -16.16
CA GLN A 142 -7.20 7.31 -14.99
C GLN A 142 -6.71 6.67 -13.69
N HIS A 143 -5.88 5.62 -13.80
CA HIS A 143 -5.28 4.89 -12.69
C HIS A 143 -3.91 5.44 -12.25
N ALA A 144 -3.31 6.37 -13.00
CA ALA A 144 -2.02 6.96 -12.68
C ALA A 144 -2.15 8.19 -11.75
N MET A 145 -1.08 8.57 -11.05
CA MET A 145 -1.05 9.77 -10.21
C MET A 145 -0.68 11.01 -11.03
N THR A 146 -1.60 11.43 -11.90
CA THR A 146 -1.40 12.54 -12.83
C THR A 146 -2.50 13.58 -12.72
N ALA A 147 -2.21 14.80 -13.20
CA ALA A 147 -3.15 15.91 -13.18
C ALA A 147 -2.92 16.90 -14.34
N ALA A 148 -3.94 17.69 -14.63
CA ALA A 148 -3.89 18.83 -15.53
C ALA A 148 -3.71 20.13 -14.75
N HIS A 149 -2.81 20.99 -15.22
CA HIS A 149 -2.64 22.35 -14.70
C HIS A 149 -2.38 23.32 -15.87
N ARG A 150 -2.85 24.58 -15.74
CA ARG A 150 -2.80 25.58 -16.81
C ARG A 150 -1.38 25.89 -17.28
N THR A 151 -0.49 26.17 -16.32
CA THR A 151 0.82 26.78 -16.59
C THR A 151 2.01 26.03 -16.01
N LEU A 152 1.79 25.01 -15.18
CA LEU A 152 2.92 24.29 -14.59
C LEU A 152 3.59 23.45 -15.68
N PRO A 153 4.94 23.42 -15.73
CA PRO A 153 5.65 22.57 -16.67
C PRO A 153 5.19 21.11 -16.57
N PHE A 154 5.22 20.41 -17.70
CA PHE A 154 4.98 18.97 -17.66
C PHE A 154 6.09 18.28 -16.88
N GLY A 155 5.73 17.24 -16.13
CA GLY A 155 6.64 16.54 -15.23
C GLY A 155 6.76 17.16 -13.83
N THR A 156 6.27 18.38 -13.61
CA THR A 156 6.24 18.98 -12.27
C THR A 156 5.46 18.09 -11.30
N GLN A 157 6.06 17.83 -10.14
CA GLN A 157 5.40 17.13 -9.04
C GLN A 157 4.74 18.15 -8.11
N VAL A 158 3.49 17.88 -7.73
CA VAL A 158 2.68 18.77 -6.91
C VAL A 158 2.07 17.96 -5.78
N LEU A 159 2.30 18.39 -4.53
CA LEU A 159 1.54 17.91 -3.40
C LEU A 159 0.20 18.65 -3.40
N VAL A 160 -0.88 17.89 -3.53
CA VAL A 160 -2.25 18.38 -3.49
C VAL A 160 -2.82 18.01 -2.13
N THR A 161 -3.27 18.99 -1.36
CA THR A 161 -3.97 18.77 -0.10
C THR A 161 -5.43 19.20 -0.26
N ASN A 162 -6.36 18.29 0.02
CA ASN A 162 -7.77 18.62 0.18
C ASN A 162 -7.98 19.33 1.52
N LEU A 163 -8.49 20.56 1.48
CA LEU A 163 -8.64 21.40 2.66
C LEU A 163 -9.84 21.02 3.54
N ASP A 164 -10.80 20.27 2.99
CA ASP A 164 -12.00 19.84 3.75
C ASP A 164 -11.70 18.68 4.70
N ASN A 165 -10.76 17.79 4.34
CA ASN A 165 -10.47 16.56 5.08
C ASN A 165 -8.99 16.35 5.45
N GLY A 166 -8.10 17.25 5.00
CA GLY A 166 -6.67 17.19 5.27
C GLY A 166 -5.91 16.09 4.51
N GLN A 167 -6.58 15.29 3.67
CA GLN A 167 -5.93 14.26 2.88
C GLN A 167 -5.04 14.89 1.81
N SER A 168 -3.94 14.21 1.47
CA SER A 168 -3.01 14.71 0.47
C SER A 168 -2.48 13.62 -0.45
N VAL A 169 -2.10 14.00 -1.67
CA VAL A 169 -1.52 13.12 -2.67
C VAL A 169 -0.52 13.90 -3.53
N VAL A 170 0.55 13.24 -3.96
CA VAL A 170 1.47 13.82 -4.94
C VAL A 170 1.06 13.37 -6.33
N VAL A 171 0.93 14.33 -7.25
CA VAL A 171 0.63 14.08 -8.66
C VAL A 171 1.69 14.69 -9.55
N ARG A 172 1.84 14.13 -10.76
CA ARG A 172 2.66 14.70 -11.83
C ARG A 172 1.77 15.44 -12.83
N ILE A 173 2.17 16.64 -13.22
CA ILE A 173 1.47 17.38 -14.28
C ILE A 173 1.80 16.76 -15.64
N ASN A 174 0.77 16.32 -16.36
CA ASN A 174 0.93 15.77 -17.72
C ASN A 174 -0.15 16.26 -18.70
N ASP A 175 -1.05 17.14 -18.27
CA ASP A 175 -2.09 17.68 -19.12
C ASP A 175 -2.35 19.18 -18.84
N ARG A 176 -3.19 19.80 -19.66
CA ARG A 176 -3.54 21.23 -19.59
C ARG A 176 -5.02 21.45 -19.30
N GLY A 177 -5.30 22.54 -18.61
CA GLY A 177 -6.58 22.84 -17.97
C GLY A 177 -6.42 22.92 -16.45
N PRO A 178 -7.51 23.00 -15.67
CA PRO A 178 -8.87 23.32 -16.10
C PRO A 178 -8.96 24.70 -16.75
N TYR A 179 -9.91 24.92 -17.66
CA TYR A 179 -10.15 26.23 -18.28
C TYR A 179 -11.40 26.95 -17.78
N HIS A 180 -12.18 26.31 -16.91
CA HIS A 180 -13.45 26.83 -16.43
C HIS A 180 -13.46 27.05 -14.92
N GLY A 181 -13.96 28.22 -14.52
CA GLY A 181 -14.17 28.62 -13.13
C GLY A 181 -12.87 28.78 -12.33
N ASN A 182 -13.02 28.76 -11.01
CA ASN A 182 -11.92 28.92 -10.05
C ASN A 182 -11.19 27.60 -9.75
N ARG A 183 -11.33 26.59 -10.62
CA ARG A 183 -10.57 25.35 -10.50
C ARG A 183 -9.13 25.62 -10.91
N ILE A 184 -8.18 25.03 -10.20
CA ILE A 184 -6.74 25.20 -10.45
C ILE A 184 -6.07 23.89 -10.87
N ILE A 185 -6.72 22.74 -10.64
CA ILE A 185 -6.18 21.43 -11.01
C ILE A 185 -7.32 20.45 -11.33
N ASP A 186 -7.13 19.62 -12.36
CA ASP A 186 -7.99 18.48 -12.64
C ASP A 186 -7.21 17.19 -12.45
N LEU A 187 -7.68 16.33 -11.55
CA LEU A 187 -6.98 15.13 -11.09
C LEU A 187 -7.40 13.90 -11.89
N SER A 188 -6.52 12.90 -11.95
CA SER A 188 -6.93 11.54 -12.33
C SER A 188 -7.92 10.96 -11.32
N THR A 189 -8.70 9.95 -11.74
CA THR A 189 -9.63 9.25 -10.85
C THR A 189 -8.93 8.60 -9.66
N ALA A 190 -7.72 8.06 -9.85
CA ALA A 190 -6.94 7.47 -8.77
C ALA A 190 -6.51 8.51 -7.72
N ALA A 191 -6.02 9.67 -8.15
CA ALA A 191 -5.65 10.76 -7.24
C ALA A 191 -6.88 11.33 -6.51
N ALA A 192 -7.99 11.51 -7.23
CA ALA A 192 -9.25 11.97 -6.65
C ALA A 192 -9.81 11.02 -5.58
N ARG A 193 -9.64 9.70 -5.76
CA ARG A 193 -10.06 8.69 -4.78
C ARG A 193 -9.27 8.81 -3.48
N ILE A 194 -7.96 9.01 -3.57
CA ILE A 194 -7.09 9.19 -2.40
C ILE A 194 -7.44 10.47 -1.64
N LEU A 195 -7.77 11.54 -2.35
CA LEU A 195 -8.17 12.83 -1.75
C LEU A 195 -9.61 12.88 -1.23
N GLY A 196 -10.40 11.82 -1.44
CA GLY A 196 -11.82 11.80 -1.06
C GLY A 196 -12.70 12.73 -1.91
N LEU A 197 -12.30 13.02 -3.15
CA LEU A 197 -12.93 14.03 -4.02
C LEU A 197 -13.93 13.44 -5.04
N VAL A 198 -13.98 12.10 -5.18
CA VAL A 198 -14.81 11.43 -6.20
C VAL A 198 -16.30 11.70 -6.01
N GLN A 199 -16.81 11.63 -4.77
CA GLN A 199 -18.23 11.82 -4.48
C GLN A 199 -18.66 13.28 -4.54
N SER A 200 -17.83 14.20 -4.04
CA SER A 200 -18.12 15.64 -4.06
C SER A 200 -17.94 16.26 -5.45
N GLY A 201 -17.15 15.62 -6.33
CA GLY A 201 -16.82 16.11 -7.68
C GLY A 201 -15.78 17.23 -7.68
N ILE A 202 -15.86 18.13 -6.72
CA ILE A 202 -14.93 19.25 -6.48
C ILE A 202 -14.57 19.34 -5.00
N ALA A 203 -13.42 19.94 -4.69
CA ALA A 203 -13.07 20.33 -3.32
C ALA A 203 -12.07 21.51 -3.33
N PRO A 204 -12.05 22.36 -2.29
CA PRO A 204 -10.97 23.31 -2.08
C PRO A 204 -9.67 22.57 -1.80
N VAL A 205 -8.60 22.97 -2.49
CA VAL A 205 -7.27 22.37 -2.37
C VAL A 205 -6.18 23.42 -2.22
N ARG A 206 -5.09 22.99 -1.59
CA ARG A 206 -3.80 23.67 -1.63
C ARG A 206 -2.83 22.84 -2.49
N LEU A 207 -2.17 23.50 -3.42
CA LEU A 207 -1.09 22.95 -4.24
C LEU A 207 0.25 23.44 -3.73
N GLU A 208 1.19 22.53 -3.59
CA GLU A 208 2.58 22.84 -3.25
C GLU A 208 3.49 22.21 -4.30
N VAL A 209 4.16 23.06 -5.09
CA VAL A 209 5.07 22.61 -6.14
C VAL A 209 6.36 22.12 -5.49
N LEU A 210 6.68 20.88 -5.81
CA LEU A 210 7.77 20.14 -5.21
C LEU A 210 9.02 20.31 -6.07
N ALA A 211 10.07 20.91 -5.51
CA ALA A 211 11.33 21.07 -6.24
C ALA A 211 11.98 19.69 -6.49
N PRO A 212 12.45 19.42 -7.71
CA PRO A 212 13.24 18.23 -7.97
C PRO A 212 14.50 18.27 -7.10
N ARG A 213 14.82 17.15 -6.45
CA ARG A 213 16.09 17.02 -5.74
C ARG A 213 17.22 17.08 -6.76
N ASN A 214 18.12 18.03 -6.60
CA ASN A 214 19.41 18.01 -7.29
C ASN A 214 20.16 16.74 -6.85
N ALA A 215 20.30 15.77 -7.76
CA ALA A 215 20.98 14.48 -7.48
C ALA A 215 22.45 14.65 -7.06
N ASN A 216 23.03 15.85 -7.21
CA ASN A 216 24.42 16.16 -6.87
C ASN A 216 24.64 16.57 -5.39
N ALA A 217 23.60 16.66 -4.56
CA ALA A 217 23.74 17.08 -3.16
C ALA A 217 24.07 15.94 -2.17
N ALA A 218 24.07 14.68 -2.62
CA ALA A 218 24.25 13.50 -1.76
C ALA A 218 25.72 12.99 -1.68
N THR A 219 26.67 13.62 -2.36
CA THR A 219 28.09 13.18 -2.38
C THR A 219 29.03 14.13 -1.61
N ALA A 220 28.51 15.10 -0.89
CA ALA A 220 29.31 15.99 -0.05
C ALA A 220 28.87 15.88 1.41
N ARG A 221 29.43 14.89 2.13
CA ARG A 221 29.72 14.92 3.58
C ARG A 221 30.46 13.66 4.00
#